data_AF-Q5QUI8-F1
#
_entry.id   AF-Q5QUI8-F1
#
_cell.length_a   1.000
_cell.length_b   1.000
_cell.length_c   1.000
_cell.angle_alpha   90.00
_cell.angle_beta   90.00
_cell.angle_gamma   90.00
#
_symmetry.space_group_name_H-M   'P 1'
#
loop_
_entity.id
_entity.type
_entity.pdbx_description
1 polymer ?
#
loop_
_entity_poly.entity_id
_entity_poly.type
_entity_poly.pdbx_seq_one_letter_code
_entity_poly.pdbx_strand_id
1 'polypeptide(L)'
;MKAPCQCKESPELVDLSKEGKELVAEFSELDVGNWVYLMKCPTCGQLWRVDEWDKYQPQYAVKLPTSENWQAFEAIPLIKKKIVENRGGISEQLCMWRNCNEKQVNGSAFCVDHLYETGARS
;
A
#
# COMPACT_ATOMS: atom_id res chain seq x y z
N MET A 1 -13.69 -7.06 -24.82
CA MET A 1 -14.30 -5.87 -24.19
C MET A 1 -13.26 -5.33 -23.22
N LYS A 2 -12.81 -4.08 -23.36
CA LYS A 2 -11.84 -3.46 -22.44
C LYS A 2 -12.52 -3.29 -21.07
N ALA A 3 -11.88 -3.72 -19.98
CA ALA A 3 -12.44 -3.48 -18.65
C ALA A 3 -12.57 -1.97 -18.41
N PRO A 4 -13.65 -1.51 -17.74
CA PRO A 4 -13.76 -0.10 -17.37
C PRO A 4 -12.63 0.27 -16.41
N CYS A 5 -12.09 1.48 -16.58
CA CYS A 5 -11.02 1.98 -15.73
C CYS A 5 -11.51 2.27 -14.31
N GLN A 6 -10.98 1.55 -13.33
CA GLN A 6 -11.32 1.71 -11.90
C GLN A 6 -10.39 2.67 -11.14
N CYS A 7 -9.39 3.27 -11.81
CA CYS A 7 -8.36 4.09 -11.14
C CYS A 7 -8.91 5.26 -10.33
N LYS A 8 -10.10 5.81 -10.65
CA LYS A 8 -10.70 6.91 -9.87
C LYS A 8 -11.34 6.42 -8.57
N GLU A 9 -11.90 5.22 -8.59
CA GLU A 9 -12.61 4.61 -7.45
C GLU A 9 -11.64 3.90 -6.50
N SER A 10 -10.52 3.40 -7.04
CA SER A 10 -9.48 2.78 -6.21
C SER A 10 -8.88 3.80 -5.23
N PRO A 11 -8.52 3.39 -4.01
CA PRO A 11 -7.78 4.24 -3.08
C PRO A 11 -6.38 4.58 -3.59
N GLU A 12 -5.70 5.53 -2.93
CA GLU A 12 -4.32 5.90 -3.24
C GLU A 12 -3.34 4.73 -3.07
N LEU A 13 -3.64 3.81 -2.17
CA LEU A 13 -2.89 2.58 -1.95
C LEU A 13 -3.82 1.36 -1.95
N VAL A 14 -3.49 0.37 -2.76
CA VAL A 14 -4.22 -0.87 -2.94
C VAL A 14 -3.34 -2.04 -2.50
N ASP A 15 -3.88 -2.92 -1.66
CA ASP A 15 -3.23 -4.18 -1.26
C ASP A 15 -3.44 -5.22 -2.35
N LEU A 16 -2.35 -5.62 -3.02
CA LEU A 16 -2.36 -6.58 -4.11
C LEU A 16 -2.32 -8.03 -3.60
N SER A 17 -2.06 -8.24 -2.31
CA SER A 17 -1.99 -9.58 -1.73
C SER A 17 -3.36 -10.19 -1.46
N LYS A 18 -4.39 -9.36 -1.21
CA LYS A 18 -5.78 -9.82 -1.07
C LYS A 18 -6.56 -9.73 -2.39
N GLU A 19 -6.86 -8.51 -2.87
CA GLU A 19 -7.90 -8.27 -3.90
C GLU A 19 -7.52 -7.18 -4.92
N GLY A 20 -6.22 -6.96 -5.17
CA GLY A 20 -5.75 -5.84 -6.00
C GLY A 20 -5.07 -6.20 -7.33
N LYS A 21 -4.75 -7.48 -7.58
CA LYS A 21 -3.96 -7.87 -8.78
C LYS A 21 -4.67 -7.56 -10.09
N GLU A 22 -6.00 -7.66 -10.09
CA GLU A 22 -6.86 -7.40 -11.24
C GLU A 22 -6.76 -5.95 -11.70
N LEU A 23 -6.60 -5.01 -10.76
CA LEU A 23 -6.51 -3.58 -11.03
C LEU A 23 -5.32 -3.26 -11.94
N VAL A 24 -4.17 -3.87 -11.65
CA VAL A 24 -2.90 -3.58 -12.32
C VAL A 24 -2.61 -4.54 -13.49
N ALA A 25 -3.40 -5.60 -13.66
CA ALA A 25 -3.15 -6.65 -14.64
C ALA A 25 -3.11 -6.15 -16.10
N GLU A 26 -3.89 -5.12 -16.44
CA GLU A 26 -3.92 -4.52 -17.78
C GLU A 26 -3.06 -3.25 -17.90
N PHE A 27 -2.29 -2.88 -16.86
CA PHE A 27 -1.47 -1.68 -16.91
C PHE A 27 -0.23 -1.88 -17.79
N SER A 28 0.19 -0.81 -18.45
CA SER A 28 1.42 -0.80 -19.23
C SER A 28 2.60 -0.47 -18.32
N GLU A 29 3.59 -1.35 -18.28
CA GLU A 29 4.89 -1.05 -17.66
C GLU A 29 5.58 0.08 -18.43
N LEU A 30 6.10 1.07 -17.69
CA LEU A 30 6.87 2.19 -18.23
C LEU A 30 8.35 2.13 -17.84
N ASP A 31 8.64 1.65 -16.62
CA ASP A 31 9.99 1.58 -16.08
C ASP A 31 10.08 0.52 -14.97
N VAL A 32 11.28 0.00 -14.73
CA VAL A 32 11.55 -1.03 -13.71
C VAL A 32 12.60 -0.50 -12.74
N GLY A 33 12.28 -0.58 -11.45
CA GLY A 33 13.17 -0.20 -10.35
C GLY A 33 13.58 -1.41 -9.52
N ASN A 34 14.17 -1.15 -8.36
CA ASN A 34 14.55 -2.21 -7.43
C ASN A 34 13.32 -2.77 -6.71
N TRP A 35 12.85 -3.96 -7.11
CA TRP A 35 11.65 -4.65 -6.59
C TRP A 35 10.33 -3.88 -6.77
N VAL A 36 10.29 -2.95 -7.73
CA VAL A 36 9.11 -2.12 -8.01
C VAL A 36 9.00 -1.79 -9.48
N TYR A 37 7.79 -1.61 -9.95
CA TYR A 37 7.44 -1.27 -11.33
C TYR A 37 6.75 0.09 -11.38
N LEU A 38 7.12 0.92 -12.36
CA LEU A 38 6.33 2.08 -12.75
C LEU A 38 5.35 1.63 -13.83
N MET A 39 4.07 1.64 -13.49
CA MET A 39 3.01 1.23 -14.40
C MET A 39 2.07 2.40 -14.71
N LYS A 40 1.41 2.34 -15.85
CA LYS A 40 0.44 3.33 -16.29
C LYS A 40 -0.86 2.66 -16.73
N CYS A 41 -1.98 3.18 -16.24
CA CYS A 41 -3.28 2.77 -16.72
C CYS A 41 -3.45 3.19 -18.19
N PRO A 42 -3.70 2.27 -19.13
CA PRO A 42 -3.83 2.58 -20.55
C PRO A 42 -5.11 3.36 -20.89
N THR A 43 -6.07 3.46 -19.96
CA THR A 43 -7.37 4.10 -20.19
C THR A 43 -7.40 5.54 -19.70
N CYS A 44 -6.94 5.81 -18.47
CA CYS A 44 -6.95 7.16 -17.91
C CYS A 44 -5.56 7.81 -17.78
N GLY A 45 -4.49 7.05 -18.00
CA GLY A 45 -3.11 7.53 -17.89
C GLY A 45 -2.58 7.66 -16.46
N GLN A 46 -3.34 7.27 -15.43
CA GLN A 46 -2.88 7.26 -14.03
C GLN A 46 -1.60 6.46 -13.88
N LEU A 47 -0.60 7.03 -13.20
CA LEU A 47 0.65 6.37 -12.86
C LEU A 47 0.52 5.62 -11.53
N TRP A 48 1.19 4.48 -11.45
CA TRP A 48 1.20 3.59 -10.31
C TRP A 48 2.62 3.08 -10.05
N ARG A 49 3.06 3.11 -8.80
CA ARG A 49 4.20 2.33 -8.30
C ARG A 49 3.64 1.00 -7.81
N VAL A 50 4.09 -0.10 -8.39
CA VAL A 50 3.60 -1.44 -8.07
C VAL A 50 4.75 -2.25 -7.50
N ASP A 51 4.61 -2.79 -6.29
CA ASP A 51 5.62 -3.67 -5.72
C ASP A 51 5.71 -4.97 -6.53
N GLU A 52 6.93 -5.48 -6.69
CA GLU A 52 7.13 -6.80 -7.30
C GLU A 52 6.50 -7.90 -6.44
N TRP A 53 5.97 -8.92 -7.12
CA TRP A 53 5.34 -10.03 -6.45
C TRP A 53 6.35 -10.82 -5.60
N ASP A 54 6.11 -10.87 -4.29
CA ASP A 54 6.84 -11.71 -3.34
C ASP A 54 5.86 -12.53 -2.49
N LYS A 55 6.15 -13.82 -2.29
CA LYS A 55 5.24 -14.70 -1.52
C LYS A 55 5.29 -14.48 -0.01
N TYR A 56 6.28 -13.77 0.50
CA TYR A 56 6.51 -13.59 1.93
C TYR A 56 6.13 -12.20 2.43
N GLN A 57 5.94 -11.23 1.54
CA GLN A 57 5.64 -9.85 1.87
C GLN A 57 4.32 -9.41 1.23
N PRO A 58 3.53 -8.57 1.92
CA PRO A 58 2.40 -7.91 1.28
C PRO A 58 2.89 -6.97 0.18
N GLN A 59 2.18 -6.96 -0.95
CA GLN A 59 2.49 -6.11 -2.10
C GLN A 59 1.45 -5.00 -2.22
N TYR A 60 1.91 -3.81 -2.59
CA TYR A 60 1.05 -2.65 -2.76
C TYR A 60 1.17 -2.05 -4.16
N ALA A 61 0.06 -1.48 -4.63
CA ALA A 61 0.05 -0.53 -5.73
C ALA A 61 -0.31 0.85 -5.18
N VAL A 62 0.52 1.84 -5.49
CA VAL A 62 0.35 3.22 -5.02
C VAL A 62 0.22 4.18 -6.19
N LYS A 63 -0.81 5.03 -6.16
CA LYS A 63 -0.98 6.07 -7.16
C LYS A 63 0.15 7.09 -7.06
N LEU A 64 0.71 7.43 -8.21
CA LEU A 64 1.72 8.47 -8.32
C LEU A 64 1.15 9.70 -9.04
N PRO A 65 1.43 10.92 -8.54
CA PRO A 65 1.09 12.15 -9.24
C PRO A 65 2.05 12.43 -10.41
N THR A 66 3.30 11.96 -10.35
CA THR A 66 4.36 12.15 -11.35
C THR A 66 5.25 10.90 -11.43
N SER A 67 5.95 10.73 -12.54
CA SER A 67 7.02 9.73 -12.71
C SER A 67 8.36 10.19 -12.14
N GLU A 68 8.48 11.43 -11.68
CA GLU A 68 9.71 11.94 -11.08
C GLU A 68 9.97 11.31 -9.71
N ASN A 69 11.19 10.81 -9.49
CA ASN A 69 11.62 10.15 -8.23
C ASN A 69 10.67 9.03 -7.76
N TRP A 70 9.98 8.39 -8.69
CA TRP A 70 8.94 7.40 -8.40
C TRP A 70 9.44 6.22 -7.54
N GLN A 71 10.70 5.81 -7.71
CA GLN A 71 11.31 4.73 -6.94
C GLN A 71 11.46 5.10 -5.46
N ALA A 72 11.77 6.37 -5.18
CA ALA A 72 11.95 6.91 -3.84
C ALA A 72 10.63 7.36 -3.19
N PHE A 73 9.48 7.11 -3.84
CA PHE A 73 8.19 7.46 -3.27
C PHE A 73 7.96 6.70 -1.94
N GLU A 74 7.77 7.46 -0.86
CA GLU A 74 7.55 6.90 0.47
C GLU A 74 6.12 6.37 0.61
N ALA A 75 5.92 5.08 0.34
CA ALA A 75 4.63 4.41 0.51
C ALA A 75 4.30 4.07 1.98
N ILE A 76 5.30 4.08 2.88
CA ILE A 76 5.17 3.65 4.28
C ILE A 76 4.02 4.38 5.01
N PRO A 77 3.86 5.71 4.92
CA PRO A 77 2.75 6.41 5.57
C PRO A 77 1.36 5.93 5.09
N LEU A 78 1.23 5.63 3.80
CA LEU A 78 -0.01 5.12 3.22
C LEU A 78 -0.28 3.68 3.70
N ILE A 79 0.74 2.84 3.80
CA ILE A 79 0.61 1.47 4.32
C ILE A 79 0.16 1.52 5.78
N LYS A 80 0.78 2.36 6.61
CA LYS A 80 0.40 2.57 8.02
C LYS A 80 -1.05 3.04 8.15
N LYS A 81 -1.48 3.99 7.31
CA LYS A 81 -2.88 4.43 7.25
C LYS A 81 -3.82 3.25 6.93
N LYS A 82 -3.48 2.45 5.92
CA LYS A 82 -4.27 1.27 5.52
C LYS A 82 -4.37 0.22 6.62
N ILE A 83 -3.29 -0.02 7.36
CA ILE A 83 -3.25 -0.92 8.53
C ILE A 83 -4.26 -0.49 9.59
N VAL A 84 -4.34 0.82 9.87
CA VAL A 84 -5.28 1.39 10.84
C VAL A 84 -6.71 1.29 10.33
N GLU A 85 -6.95 1.62 9.05
CA GLU A 85 -8.28 1.52 8.42
C GLU A 85 -8.81 0.09 8.43
N ASN A 86 -7.99 -0.90 8.04
CA ASN A 86 -8.36 -2.31 8.02
C ASN A 86 -8.75 -2.85 9.41
N ARG A 87 -8.22 -2.23 10.46
CA ARG A 87 -8.46 -2.63 11.85
C ARG A 87 -9.52 -1.77 12.57
N GLY A 88 -10.16 -0.85 11.85
CA GLY A 88 -11.22 0.00 12.41
C GLY A 88 -10.71 1.11 13.32
N GLY A 89 -9.48 1.58 13.11
CA GLY A 89 -8.94 2.76 13.79
C GLY A 89 -7.90 2.47 14.88
N ILE A 90 -7.64 3.49 15.69
CA ILE A 90 -6.76 3.43 16.86
C ILE A 90 -7.58 3.20 18.13
N SER A 91 -7.01 2.48 19.09
CA SER A 91 -7.61 2.26 20.41
C SER A 91 -7.18 3.35 21.39
N GLU A 92 -7.79 3.38 22.57
CA GLU A 92 -7.38 4.26 23.66
C GLU A 92 -6.22 3.69 24.50
N GLN A 93 -5.84 2.43 24.27
CA GLN A 93 -4.77 1.75 24.99
C GLN A 93 -3.40 2.12 24.44
N LEU A 94 -2.38 2.12 25.29
CA LEU A 94 -1.00 2.41 24.92
C LEU A 94 -0.30 1.16 24.36
N CYS A 95 0.59 1.37 23.40
CA CYS A 95 1.40 0.32 22.79
C CYS A 95 2.17 -0.48 23.85
N MET A 96 2.12 -1.80 23.76
CA MET A 96 2.85 -2.70 24.67
C MET A 96 4.34 -2.82 24.37
N TRP A 97 4.82 -2.17 23.31
CA TRP A 97 6.25 -2.15 23.00
C TRP A 97 7.01 -1.34 24.03
N ARG A 98 8.22 -1.80 24.39
CA ARG A 98 9.02 -1.17 25.45
C ARG A 98 9.29 0.30 25.11
N ASN A 99 8.99 1.19 26.05
CA ASN A 99 9.18 2.64 25.94
C ASN A 99 8.38 3.32 24.80
N CYS A 100 7.25 2.75 24.39
CA CYS A 100 6.35 3.39 23.43
C CYS A 100 5.13 4.00 24.16
N ASN A 101 4.81 5.26 23.87
CA ASN A 101 3.63 5.95 24.42
C ASN A 101 2.56 6.21 23.35
N GLU A 102 2.71 5.62 22.16
CA GLU A 102 1.72 5.74 21.09
C GLU A 102 0.50 4.85 21.35
N LYS A 103 -0.64 5.23 20.79
CA LYS A 103 -1.87 4.45 20.88
C LYS A 103 -1.80 3.17 20.05
N GLN A 104 -2.40 2.09 20.55
CA GLN A 104 -2.50 0.84 19.81
C GLN A 104 -3.41 0.99 18.59
N VAL A 105 -3.18 0.17 17.56
CA VAL A 105 -4.19 -0.07 16.52
C VAL A 105 -5.25 -1.01 17.10
N ASN A 106 -6.52 -0.78 16.79
CA ASN A 106 -7.61 -1.65 17.26
C ASN A 106 -7.34 -3.13 16.91
N GLY A 107 -7.60 -4.04 17.85
CA GLY A 107 -7.31 -5.47 17.66
C GLY A 107 -5.82 -5.85 17.63
N SER A 108 -4.92 -4.94 18.00
CA SER A 108 -3.49 -5.19 18.15
C SER A 108 -2.98 -4.72 19.52
N ALA A 109 -1.91 -5.34 20.02
CA ALA A 109 -1.19 -4.87 21.21
C ALA A 109 -0.20 -3.72 20.90
N PHE A 110 -0.03 -3.37 19.62
CA PHE A 110 0.99 -2.44 19.14
C PHE A 110 0.41 -1.22 18.43
N CYS A 111 1.14 -0.10 18.47
CA CYS A 111 0.89 1.05 17.62
C CYS A 111 1.20 0.73 16.15
N VAL A 112 0.84 1.64 15.24
CA VAL A 112 0.97 1.40 13.80
C VAL A 112 2.43 1.21 13.35
N ASP A 113 3.38 1.90 13.98
CA ASP A 113 4.81 1.77 13.69
C ASP A 113 5.34 0.39 14.07
N HIS A 114 5.21 0.00 15.34
CA HIS A 114 5.67 -1.30 15.81
C HIS A 114 4.91 -2.46 15.15
N LEU A 115 3.63 -2.27 14.85
CA LEU A 115 2.86 -3.26 14.11
C LEU A 115 3.41 -3.44 12.68
N TYR A 116 3.77 -2.34 12.00
CA TYR A 116 4.42 -2.39 10.69
C TYR A 116 5.79 -3.09 10.74
N GLU A 117 6.58 -2.84 11.79
CA GLU A 117 7.90 -3.45 12.01
C GLU A 117 7.83 -4.97 12.25
N THR A 118 6.78 -5.46 12.93
CA THR A 118 6.57 -6.90 13.14
C THR A 118 6.14 -7.65 11.87
N GLY A 119 5.81 -6.93 10.79
CA GLY A 119 5.33 -7.51 9.54
C GLY A 119 3.83 -7.86 9.51
N ALA A 120 3.09 -7.63 10.60
CA ALA A 120 1.63 -7.87 10.67
C ALA A 120 0.81 -6.75 9.98
N ARG A 121 1.04 -6.59 8.69
CA ARG A 121 0.50 -5.50 7.85
C ARG A 121 -0.90 -5.77 7.27
N SER A 122 -1.51 -6.93 7.59
CA SER A 122 -2.80 -7.42 7.05
C SER A 122 -4.02 -7.10 7.90
#